data_AF-A0A316LK51-F1
#
_entry.id   AF-A0A316LK51-F1
#
_cell.length_a   1.000
_cell.length_b   1.000
_cell.length_c   1.000
_cell.angle_alpha   90.00
_cell.angle_beta   90.00
_cell.angle_gamma   90.00
#
_symmetry.space_group_name_H-M   'P 1'
#
loop_
_entity.id
_entity.type
_entity.pdbx_description
1 polymer ?
#
loop_
_entity_poly.entity_id
_entity_poly.type
_entity_poly.pdbx_seq_one_letter_code
_entity_poly.pdbx_strand_id
1 'polypeptide(L)'
;MEGTRKHSWGIREKTASHGRPAAAGQEALHKRAWNGLFGKGKPLWMRLIGSVALLLAVAVVALAVVAVSMKEESSAQAAQAEQSELQQVASPAPGSGWQQADVKQALAAFSYRPAEQQQSCYTIGAEGAEIITGIHGRLMELGYMEADEPSATYGETTAQAVKLFERKNGFEMDGILTQYEYELLMSDQAAKYSVSLGDEGTDVSELQSRLVELGFLEDVTGEYGIYTQKAVKAFQKANGLSVDGTIGSETREMLYSEEAKGKALSYGDQAEILKTYQQKLKELGYYNGAMDGFFGSGLQDAVKAFQNKNGLIADGAIGSMTAEVLMSAEAQPSAYSLGDSGDTVRKIQERLVELKYMSGVTGYFGEHTETAVKRFQNQNGLTADGKVGAKTMEVLFSDSAKKYTAPSGGGSTGGSTGGSTGGSTGGSTGGSTGGSTGGSTGGSTGGSTGGSTKPPAGNEATDSADSSKVEQFIAVAKSKLGCKYVLGAKGPDTFDCSGFVYWCLNQVGVKQSYMTSAGWKATTKYPIVTSMGDLEKGDVISYEGHVGIYIGNNQMIDASSSEGKVRITNIYSVSYWKKHFIKGCRIF
;
A
#
# COMPACT_ATOMS: atom_id res chain seq x y z
N MET A 1 41.92 -38.75 -46.15
CA MET A 1 42.90 -39.03 -45.08
C MET A 1 42.13 -39.30 -43.80
N GLU A 2 42.67 -40.20 -42.98
CA GLU A 2 42.10 -40.91 -41.82
C GLU A 2 41.10 -40.13 -40.94
N GLY A 3 40.17 -40.73 -40.19
CA GLY A 3 39.98 -42.12 -39.80
C GLY A 3 39.32 -42.20 -38.41
N THR A 4 38.13 -42.80 -38.36
CA THR A 4 37.58 -43.67 -37.29
C THR A 4 37.34 -43.20 -35.83
N ARG A 5 36.19 -43.68 -35.31
CA ARG A 5 35.79 -44.08 -33.93
C ARG A 5 35.04 -43.01 -33.09
N LYS A 6 33.96 -43.29 -32.33
CA LYS A 6 33.14 -44.50 -32.04
C LYS A 6 31.87 -44.05 -31.26
N HIS A 7 30.72 -44.68 -31.55
CA HIS A 7 29.57 -45.09 -30.68
C HIS A 7 28.93 -44.11 -29.66
N SER A 8 27.67 -43.65 -29.83
CA SER A 8 26.33 -44.30 -29.59
C SER A 8 25.97 -44.45 -28.10
N TRP A 9 24.85 -43.95 -27.56
CA TRP A 9 23.42 -44.32 -27.68
C TRP A 9 22.59 -43.11 -27.14
N GLY A 10 21.35 -42.77 -27.48
CA GLY A 10 20.20 -43.52 -28.01
C GLY A 10 19.04 -43.41 -27.00
N ILE A 11 17.91 -42.80 -27.38
CA ILE A 11 16.52 -43.17 -26.99
C ILE A 11 15.58 -42.52 -28.03
N ARG A 12 14.64 -43.33 -28.54
CA ARG A 12 13.69 -43.02 -29.62
C ARG A 12 12.29 -43.34 -29.12
N GLU A 13 11.36 -42.40 -29.32
CA GLU A 13 9.93 -42.54 -29.09
C GLU A 13 9.29 -43.64 -29.97
N LYS A 14 8.21 -44.25 -29.48
CA LYS A 14 7.17 -44.86 -30.32
C LYS A 14 5.84 -44.99 -29.59
N THR A 15 4.80 -44.46 -30.25
CA THR A 15 3.36 -44.57 -30.01
C THR A 15 2.81 -45.96 -30.30
N ALA A 16 1.73 -46.39 -29.61
CA ALA A 16 0.91 -47.54 -30.00
C ALA A 16 -0.58 -47.37 -29.62
N SER A 17 -1.44 -47.90 -30.49
CA SER A 17 -2.91 -47.81 -30.52
C SER A 17 -3.63 -49.08 -30.01
N HIS A 18 -4.80 -48.89 -29.37
CA HIS A 18 -6.04 -49.70 -29.30
C HIS A 18 -6.04 -51.25 -29.39
N GLY A 19 -6.73 -51.92 -28.43
CA GLY A 19 -7.41 -53.21 -28.63
C GLY A 19 -7.60 -54.10 -27.37
N ARG A 20 -8.86 -54.41 -26.98
CA ARG A 20 -9.29 -55.35 -25.91
C ARG A 20 -9.17 -56.84 -26.33
N PRO A 21 -8.97 -57.78 -25.37
CA PRO A 21 -9.76 -59.04 -25.31
C PRO A 21 -10.13 -59.45 -23.85
N ALA A 22 -11.36 -59.88 -23.51
CA ALA A 22 -12.08 -61.17 -23.70
C ALA A 22 -11.75 -62.26 -22.65
N ALA A 23 -12.79 -62.70 -21.95
CA ALA A 23 -12.80 -63.61 -20.80
C ALA A 23 -12.84 -65.09 -21.22
N ALA A 24 -11.82 -65.87 -20.85
CA ALA A 24 -11.81 -67.34 -20.98
C ALA A 24 -10.89 -68.05 -19.97
N GLY A 25 -10.54 -67.40 -18.84
CA GLY A 25 -9.59 -67.92 -17.86
C GLY A 25 -10.17 -68.44 -16.54
N GLN A 26 -11.44 -68.16 -16.21
CA GLN A 26 -11.98 -68.45 -14.87
C GLN A 26 -12.81 -69.75 -14.75
N GLU A 27 -13.26 -70.35 -15.86
CA GLU A 27 -14.07 -71.58 -15.81
C GLU A 27 -13.27 -72.86 -15.51
N ALA A 28 -11.95 -72.86 -15.69
CA ALA A 28 -11.10 -74.03 -15.48
C ALA A 28 -10.73 -74.28 -13.99
N LEU A 29 -10.86 -73.26 -13.13
CA LEU A 29 -10.54 -73.36 -11.70
C LEU A 29 -11.71 -73.88 -10.85
N HIS A 30 -12.96 -73.63 -11.27
CA HIS A 30 -14.16 -74.07 -10.54
C HIS A 30 -14.41 -75.59 -10.60
N LYS A 31 -14.09 -76.26 -11.71
CA LYS A 31 -14.29 -77.72 -11.87
C LYS A 31 -13.32 -78.59 -11.05
N ARG A 32 -12.14 -78.06 -10.68
CA ARG A 32 -11.17 -78.78 -9.82
C ARG A 32 -11.50 -78.68 -8.33
N ALA A 33 -12.13 -77.60 -7.88
CA ALA A 33 -12.54 -77.45 -6.47
C ALA A 33 -13.74 -78.34 -6.10
N TRP A 34 -14.68 -78.55 -7.04
CA TRP A 34 -15.92 -79.30 -6.78
C TRP A 34 -15.74 -80.82 -6.66
N ASN A 35 -14.79 -81.42 -7.39
CA ASN A 35 -14.50 -82.85 -7.28
C ASN A 35 -13.76 -83.25 -5.99
N GLY A 36 -13.17 -82.29 -5.27
CA GLY A 36 -12.49 -82.55 -3.99
C GLY A 36 -13.42 -82.77 -2.80
N LEU A 37 -14.66 -82.24 -2.86
CA LEU A 37 -15.58 -82.20 -1.73
C LEU A 37 -16.60 -83.36 -1.68
N PHE A 38 -16.91 -84.03 -2.79
CA PHE A 38 -18.04 -85.00 -2.86
C PHE A 38 -17.73 -86.38 -3.48
N GLY A 39 -16.45 -86.75 -3.61
CA GLY A 39 -16.05 -88.07 -4.13
C GLY A 39 -16.55 -89.25 -3.28
N LYS A 40 -17.02 -90.32 -3.94
CA LYS A 40 -17.76 -91.49 -3.39
C LYS A 40 -17.00 -92.38 -2.37
N GLY A 41 -15.90 -91.93 -1.76
CA GLY A 41 -15.01 -92.75 -0.93
C GLY A 41 -14.79 -92.30 0.52
N LYS A 42 -15.59 -91.38 1.08
CA LYS A 42 -15.36 -90.82 2.45
C LYS A 42 -16.41 -91.25 3.49
N PRO A 43 -16.02 -91.37 4.78
CA PRO A 43 -16.89 -91.88 5.85
C PRO A 43 -18.07 -90.95 6.17
N LEU A 44 -19.19 -91.54 6.61
CA LEU A 44 -20.52 -90.91 6.75
C LEU A 44 -20.52 -89.59 7.56
N TRP A 45 -19.66 -89.49 8.58
CA TRP A 45 -19.55 -88.31 9.45
C TRP A 45 -19.03 -87.06 8.73
N MET A 46 -18.18 -87.21 7.70
CA MET A 46 -17.74 -86.09 6.85
C MET A 46 -18.83 -85.59 5.88
N ARG A 47 -19.77 -86.45 5.49
CA ARG A 47 -20.94 -86.07 4.65
C ARG A 47 -22.00 -85.32 5.46
N LEU A 48 -22.13 -85.64 6.75
CA LEU A 48 -22.99 -84.92 7.69
C LEU A 48 -22.46 -83.51 8.03
N ILE A 49 -21.14 -83.36 8.23
CA ILE A 49 -20.52 -82.03 8.46
C ILE A 49 -20.68 -81.11 7.24
N GLY A 50 -20.51 -81.63 6.02
CA GLY A 50 -20.73 -80.85 4.80
C GLY A 50 -22.18 -80.41 4.60
N SER A 51 -23.15 -81.22 5.07
CA SER A 51 -24.58 -80.91 4.96
C SER A 51 -25.03 -79.88 6.01
N VAL A 52 -24.46 -79.91 7.22
CA VAL A 52 -24.68 -78.91 8.27
C VAL A 52 -24.00 -77.58 7.93
N ALA A 53 -22.80 -77.61 7.35
CA ALA A 53 -22.11 -76.41 6.87
C ALA A 53 -22.86 -75.73 5.71
N LEU A 54 -23.52 -76.51 4.84
CA LEU A 54 -24.35 -75.97 3.76
C LEU A 54 -25.66 -75.37 4.28
N LEU A 55 -26.31 -75.99 5.26
CA LEU A 55 -27.52 -75.43 5.90
C LEU A 55 -27.21 -74.17 6.70
N LEU A 56 -26.06 -74.10 7.38
CA LEU A 56 -25.60 -72.89 8.05
C LEU A 56 -25.22 -71.79 7.05
N ALA A 57 -24.58 -72.12 5.93
CA ALA A 57 -24.27 -71.14 4.89
C ALA A 57 -25.54 -70.57 4.22
N VAL A 58 -26.55 -71.40 3.95
CA VAL A 58 -27.84 -70.94 3.41
C VAL A 58 -28.62 -70.11 4.44
N ALA A 59 -28.57 -70.44 5.73
CA ALA A 59 -29.17 -69.64 6.79
C ALA A 59 -28.46 -68.27 6.97
N VAL A 60 -27.12 -68.23 6.86
CA VAL A 60 -26.35 -66.98 6.91
C VAL A 60 -26.61 -66.11 5.68
N VAL A 61 -26.77 -66.69 4.50
CA VAL A 61 -27.14 -65.95 3.28
C VAL A 61 -28.60 -65.47 3.35
N ALA A 62 -29.52 -66.25 3.89
CA ALA A 62 -30.91 -65.83 4.08
C ALA A 62 -31.04 -64.70 5.13
N LEU A 63 -30.27 -64.76 6.23
CA LEU A 63 -30.17 -63.69 7.22
C LEU A 63 -29.47 -62.44 6.66
N ALA A 64 -28.48 -62.61 5.80
CA ALA A 64 -27.82 -61.51 5.10
C ALA A 64 -28.75 -60.85 4.07
N VAL A 65 -29.60 -61.60 3.36
CA VAL A 65 -30.58 -61.06 2.41
C VAL A 65 -31.70 -60.31 3.13
N VAL A 66 -32.20 -60.82 4.26
CA VAL A 66 -33.18 -60.09 5.10
C VAL A 66 -32.55 -58.85 5.73
N ALA A 67 -31.28 -58.92 6.18
CA ALA A 67 -30.56 -57.75 6.69
C ALA A 67 -30.24 -56.71 5.61
N VAL A 68 -30.05 -57.11 4.36
CA VAL A 68 -29.86 -56.20 3.21
C VAL A 68 -31.19 -55.56 2.80
N SER A 69 -32.32 -56.29 2.80
CA SER A 69 -33.64 -55.70 2.54
C SER A 69 -34.11 -54.74 3.65
N MET A 70 -33.82 -55.03 4.93
CA MET A 70 -34.12 -54.09 6.02
C MET A 70 -33.19 -52.86 6.02
N LYS A 71 -31.97 -53.00 5.45
CA LYS A 71 -31.03 -51.88 5.26
C LYS A 71 -31.44 -50.99 4.08
N GLU A 72 -32.09 -51.55 3.06
CA GLU A 72 -32.65 -50.78 1.93
C GLU A 72 -33.89 -49.96 2.34
N GLU A 73 -34.82 -50.51 3.13
CA GLU A 73 -35.98 -49.74 3.62
C GLU A 73 -35.60 -48.66 4.66
N SER A 74 -34.62 -48.95 5.53
CA SER A 74 -34.04 -47.94 6.44
C SER A 74 -33.29 -46.83 5.68
N SER A 75 -32.63 -47.15 4.57
CA SER A 75 -31.95 -46.15 3.74
C SER A 75 -32.91 -45.31 2.90
N ALA A 76 -34.07 -45.87 2.51
CA ALA A 76 -35.11 -45.15 1.78
C ALA A 76 -35.89 -44.17 2.67
N GLN A 77 -36.16 -44.54 3.93
CA GLN A 77 -36.77 -43.63 4.91
C GLN A 77 -35.78 -42.62 5.49
N ALA A 78 -34.48 -42.96 5.59
CA ALA A 78 -33.43 -41.98 5.91
C ALA A 78 -33.24 -40.97 4.78
N ALA A 79 -33.27 -41.40 3.50
CA ALA A 79 -33.17 -40.50 2.35
C ALA A 79 -34.40 -39.58 2.15
N GLN A 80 -35.59 -40.00 2.58
CA GLN A 80 -36.78 -39.13 2.60
C GLN A 80 -36.83 -38.19 3.80
N ALA A 81 -36.25 -38.56 4.95
CA ALA A 81 -36.08 -37.66 6.09
C ALA A 81 -35.00 -36.58 5.82
N GLU A 82 -33.94 -36.93 5.08
CA GLU A 82 -32.86 -36.00 4.67
C GLU A 82 -33.31 -34.97 3.60
N GLN A 83 -34.35 -35.29 2.80
CA GLN A 83 -34.92 -34.33 1.84
C GLN A 83 -35.91 -33.34 2.46
N SER A 84 -36.45 -33.61 3.66
CA SER A 84 -37.35 -32.69 4.37
C SER A 84 -36.65 -31.78 5.40
N GLU A 85 -35.33 -31.92 5.58
CA GLU A 85 -34.52 -31.06 6.47
C GLU A 85 -33.61 -30.07 5.71
N LEU A 86 -33.82 -29.89 4.40
CA LEU A 86 -33.17 -28.82 3.62
C LEU A 86 -33.96 -27.51 3.69
N GLN A 87 -34.18 -27.04 4.92
CA GLN A 87 -34.64 -25.67 5.17
C GLN A 87 -33.99 -25.09 6.43
N GLN A 88 -32.66 -25.16 6.51
CA GLN A 88 -31.81 -24.17 7.17
C GLN A 88 -30.34 -24.48 6.87
N VAL A 89 -29.63 -23.55 6.24
CA VAL A 89 -28.18 -23.61 6.10
C VAL A 89 -27.61 -23.47 7.51
N ALA A 90 -27.13 -24.56 8.10
CA ALA A 90 -26.49 -24.49 9.41
C ALA A 90 -25.13 -23.81 9.24
N SER A 91 -25.01 -22.62 9.83
CA SER A 91 -23.73 -21.90 9.96
C SER A 91 -22.67 -22.78 10.64
N PRO A 92 -21.38 -22.65 10.28
CA PRO A 92 -20.32 -23.27 11.05
C PRO A 92 -20.36 -22.78 12.51
N ALA A 93 -19.84 -23.59 13.43
CA ALA A 93 -19.77 -23.24 14.83
C ALA A 93 -19.00 -21.90 15.01
N PRO A 94 -19.42 -21.03 15.97
CA PRO A 94 -18.80 -19.72 16.15
C PRO A 94 -17.27 -19.82 16.27
N GLY A 95 -16.56 -19.15 15.35
CA GLY A 95 -15.10 -19.01 15.41
C GLY A 95 -14.26 -20.00 14.62
N SER A 96 -14.83 -20.96 13.89
CA SER A 96 -14.05 -21.88 13.03
C SER A 96 -13.79 -21.35 11.61
N GLY A 97 -14.47 -20.26 11.21
CA GLY A 97 -14.52 -19.83 9.81
C GLY A 97 -15.25 -20.84 8.92
N TRP A 98 -15.50 -20.47 7.67
CA TRP A 98 -15.99 -21.40 6.65
C TRP A 98 -14.82 -22.22 6.11
N GLN A 99 -14.93 -23.55 6.09
CA GLN A 99 -13.97 -24.37 5.34
C GLN A 99 -14.34 -24.38 3.86
N GLN A 100 -13.37 -24.64 2.99
CA GLN A 100 -13.58 -24.70 1.53
C GLN A 100 -14.68 -25.72 1.12
N ALA A 101 -14.91 -26.75 1.94
CA ALA A 101 -16.00 -27.71 1.76
C ALA A 101 -17.38 -27.10 2.06
N ASP A 102 -17.49 -26.29 3.13
CA ASP A 102 -18.72 -25.62 3.54
C ASP A 102 -19.14 -24.56 2.51
N VAL A 103 -18.17 -23.81 1.97
CA VAL A 103 -18.35 -22.86 0.87
C VAL A 103 -18.86 -23.56 -0.38
N LYS A 104 -18.24 -24.68 -0.76
CA LYS A 104 -18.62 -25.45 -1.96
C LYS A 104 -20.02 -26.06 -1.84
N GLN A 105 -20.40 -26.48 -0.64
CA GLN A 105 -21.72 -27.02 -0.33
C GLN A 105 -22.80 -25.92 -0.31
N ALA A 106 -22.48 -24.74 0.23
CA ALA A 106 -23.34 -23.55 0.19
C ALA A 106 -23.57 -23.04 -1.25
N LEU A 107 -22.50 -22.97 -2.06
CA LEU A 107 -22.57 -22.62 -3.49
C LEU A 107 -23.43 -23.60 -4.29
N ALA A 108 -23.34 -24.90 -4.00
CA ALA A 108 -24.17 -25.92 -4.64
C ALA A 108 -25.65 -25.79 -4.28
N ALA A 109 -25.98 -25.38 -3.05
CA ALA A 109 -27.35 -25.15 -2.59
C ALA A 109 -27.98 -23.88 -3.19
N PHE A 110 -27.18 -22.87 -3.56
CA PHE A 110 -27.66 -21.61 -4.13
C PHE A 110 -28.02 -21.68 -5.63
N SER A 111 -27.67 -22.79 -6.31
CA SER A 111 -27.99 -23.04 -7.72
C SER A 111 -29.49 -23.29 -7.99
N TYR A 112 -30.36 -23.10 -6.98
CA TYR A 112 -31.81 -23.27 -7.08
C TYR A 112 -32.56 -22.07 -6.49
N ARG A 113 -32.50 -20.91 -7.16
CA ARG A 113 -33.39 -19.76 -6.87
C ARG A 113 -33.98 -19.19 -8.18
N PRO A 114 -35.28 -18.86 -8.24
CA PRO A 114 -35.90 -18.30 -9.44
C PRO A 114 -35.30 -16.95 -9.84
N ALA A 115 -35.17 -16.70 -11.14
CA ALA A 115 -34.45 -15.55 -11.73
C ALA A 115 -34.96 -14.15 -11.32
N GLU A 116 -36.16 -14.04 -10.74
CA GLU A 116 -36.76 -12.76 -10.33
C GLU A 116 -36.23 -12.22 -8.99
N GLN A 117 -35.40 -12.99 -8.25
CA GLN A 117 -34.77 -12.59 -6.97
C GLN A 117 -33.26 -12.32 -7.07
N GLN A 118 -32.70 -12.29 -8.28
CA GLN A 118 -31.29 -12.03 -8.53
C GLN A 118 -31.00 -10.52 -8.57
N GLN A 119 -30.98 -9.84 -7.41
CA GLN A 119 -30.09 -8.67 -7.31
C GLN A 119 -28.67 -9.24 -7.24
N SER A 120 -28.04 -9.33 -8.42
CA SER A 120 -27.17 -10.47 -8.74
C SER A 120 -25.78 -10.43 -8.14
N CYS A 121 -25.26 -9.24 -7.84
CA CYS A 121 -23.97 -9.03 -7.19
C CYS A 121 -23.69 -7.53 -7.04
N TYR A 122 -22.80 -7.16 -6.12
CA TYR A 122 -22.24 -5.81 -6.03
C TYR A 122 -20.84 -5.81 -6.65
N THR A 123 -20.60 -4.91 -7.60
CA THR A 123 -19.35 -4.80 -8.35
C THR A 123 -19.07 -3.33 -8.67
N ILE A 124 -17.93 -3.05 -9.33
CA ILE A 124 -17.50 -1.70 -9.70
C ILE A 124 -18.61 -0.97 -10.46
N GLY A 125 -18.92 0.25 -10.01
CA GLY A 125 -19.99 1.08 -10.56
C GLY A 125 -21.37 0.83 -9.97
N ALA A 126 -21.52 -0.12 -9.03
CA ALA A 126 -22.76 -0.24 -8.27
C ALA A 126 -22.98 1.02 -7.42
N GLU A 127 -24.20 1.55 -7.49
CA GLU A 127 -24.66 2.70 -6.72
C GLU A 127 -25.73 2.26 -5.73
N GLY A 128 -25.71 2.81 -4.52
CA GLY A 128 -26.72 2.48 -3.51
C GLY A 128 -26.32 2.99 -2.14
N ALA A 129 -26.81 4.17 -1.77
CA ALA A 129 -26.32 4.90 -0.61
C ALA A 129 -26.48 4.20 0.75
N GLU A 130 -27.38 3.23 0.90
CA GLU A 130 -27.51 2.47 2.16
C GLU A 130 -26.62 1.22 2.12
N ILE A 131 -26.82 0.37 1.12
CA ILE A 131 -26.13 -0.93 1.02
C ILE A 131 -24.62 -0.75 0.81
N ILE A 132 -24.20 0.08 -0.13
CA ILE A 132 -22.77 0.28 -0.42
C ILE A 132 -22.06 0.93 0.75
N THR A 133 -22.70 1.88 1.45
CA THR A 133 -22.12 2.45 2.68
C THR A 133 -22.03 1.41 3.81
N GLY A 134 -22.98 0.48 3.88
CA GLY A 134 -22.96 -0.64 4.81
C GLY A 134 -21.79 -1.59 4.51
N ILE A 135 -21.58 -1.92 3.24
CA ILE A 135 -20.43 -2.72 2.76
C ILE A 135 -19.12 -2.05 3.16
N HIS A 136 -18.95 -0.75 2.87
CA HIS A 136 -17.77 0.00 3.28
C HIS A 136 -17.55 -0.02 4.79
N GLY A 137 -18.59 0.31 5.57
CA GLY A 137 -18.50 0.31 7.02
C GLY A 137 -18.06 -1.05 7.56
N ARG A 138 -18.59 -2.15 6.99
CA ARG A 138 -18.24 -3.49 7.41
C ARG A 138 -16.82 -3.92 7.00
N LEU A 139 -16.38 -3.58 5.78
CA LEU A 139 -15.02 -3.83 5.33
C LEU A 139 -13.99 -3.05 6.19
N MET A 140 -14.32 -1.83 6.59
CA MET A 140 -13.49 -1.03 7.50
C MET A 140 -13.43 -1.66 8.90
N GLU A 141 -14.58 -2.05 9.46
CA GLU A 141 -14.66 -2.70 10.78
C GLU A 141 -13.84 -4.00 10.85
N LEU A 142 -13.84 -4.77 9.76
CA LEU A 142 -13.11 -6.01 9.64
C LEU A 142 -11.63 -5.82 9.26
N GLY A 143 -11.20 -4.59 8.92
CA GLY A 143 -9.81 -4.25 8.60
C GLY A 143 -9.37 -4.54 7.16
N TYR A 144 -10.32 -4.78 6.26
CA TYR A 144 -10.07 -4.93 4.81
C TYR A 144 -9.94 -3.57 4.08
N MET A 145 -10.39 -2.49 4.70
CA MET A 145 -10.33 -1.11 4.19
C MET A 145 -9.94 -0.16 5.33
N GLU A 146 -9.19 0.92 5.06
CA GLU A 146 -8.93 1.97 6.08
C GLU A 146 -10.21 2.71 6.45
N ALA A 147 -10.33 3.11 7.71
CA ALA A 147 -11.46 3.88 8.20
C ALA A 147 -11.56 5.21 7.43
N ASP A 148 -12.71 5.44 6.80
CA ASP A 148 -12.99 6.61 5.97
C ASP A 148 -14.52 6.84 5.93
N GLU A 149 -14.96 8.01 5.49
CA GLU A 149 -16.36 8.25 5.17
C GLU A 149 -16.84 7.24 4.11
N PRO A 150 -17.86 6.42 4.40
CA PRO A 150 -18.39 5.49 3.42
C PRO A 150 -18.91 6.20 2.17
N SER A 151 -18.46 5.77 0.99
CA SER A 151 -19.02 6.23 -0.29
C SER A 151 -20.30 5.47 -0.62
N ALA A 152 -21.20 6.11 -1.39
CA ALA A 152 -22.39 5.49 -1.96
C ALA A 152 -22.10 4.66 -3.23
N THR A 153 -20.83 4.62 -3.67
CA THR A 153 -20.39 3.97 -4.91
C THR A 153 -19.40 2.84 -4.63
N TYR A 154 -19.55 1.73 -5.34
CA TYR A 154 -18.62 0.61 -5.24
C TYR A 154 -17.48 0.84 -6.24
N GLY A 155 -16.27 1.13 -5.75
CA GLY A 155 -15.11 1.51 -6.56
C GLY A 155 -14.04 0.42 -6.70
N GLU A 156 -12.93 0.76 -7.35
CA GLU A 156 -11.75 -0.12 -7.47
C GLU A 156 -11.24 -0.55 -6.09
N THR A 157 -11.18 0.36 -5.12
CA THR A 157 -10.70 0.07 -3.76
C THR A 157 -11.66 -0.85 -2.99
N THR A 158 -12.97 -0.67 -3.14
CA THR A 158 -13.99 -1.57 -2.60
C THR A 158 -13.81 -2.97 -3.17
N ALA A 159 -13.63 -3.09 -4.49
CA ALA A 159 -13.39 -4.37 -5.15
C ALA A 159 -12.13 -5.05 -4.60
N GLN A 160 -11.04 -4.30 -4.38
CA GLN A 160 -9.81 -4.86 -3.79
C GLN A 160 -10.01 -5.32 -2.35
N ALA A 161 -10.70 -4.54 -1.52
CA ALA A 161 -11.02 -4.93 -0.15
C ALA A 161 -11.89 -6.20 -0.12
N VAL A 162 -12.81 -6.33 -1.06
CA VAL A 162 -13.64 -7.53 -1.25
C VAL A 162 -12.80 -8.72 -1.68
N LYS A 163 -11.82 -8.57 -2.59
CA LYS A 163 -10.88 -9.65 -2.94
C LYS A 163 -10.10 -10.20 -1.76
N LEU A 164 -9.71 -9.32 -0.83
CA LEU A 164 -9.02 -9.74 0.39
C LEU A 164 -9.97 -10.50 1.33
N PHE A 165 -11.24 -10.08 1.40
CA PHE A 165 -12.28 -10.81 2.13
C PHE A 165 -12.58 -12.17 1.48
N GLU A 166 -12.68 -12.22 0.16
CA GLU A 166 -12.87 -13.44 -0.64
C GLU A 166 -11.74 -14.43 -0.37
N ARG A 167 -10.49 -13.99 -0.48
CA ARG A 167 -9.31 -14.80 -0.14
C ARG A 167 -9.44 -15.39 1.26
N LYS A 168 -9.80 -14.57 2.25
CA LYS A 168 -9.85 -15.00 3.65
C LYS A 168 -10.90 -16.08 3.90
N ASN A 169 -11.98 -16.07 3.13
CA ASN A 169 -13.09 -17.01 3.25
C ASN A 169 -13.04 -18.13 2.19
N GLY A 170 -12.00 -18.18 1.35
CA GLY A 170 -11.81 -19.22 0.34
C GLY A 170 -12.72 -19.09 -0.89
N PHE A 171 -13.21 -17.89 -1.18
CA PHE A 171 -13.95 -17.56 -2.40
C PHE A 171 -13.01 -17.23 -3.56
N GLU A 172 -13.56 -17.14 -4.77
CA GLU A 172 -12.83 -16.64 -5.94
C GLU A 172 -12.55 -15.15 -5.74
N MET A 173 -11.32 -14.71 -5.98
CA MET A 173 -10.89 -13.32 -5.74
C MET A 173 -11.24 -12.40 -6.94
N ASP A 174 -12.51 -12.38 -7.34
CA ASP A 174 -12.98 -11.58 -8.47
C ASP A 174 -13.37 -10.14 -8.09
N GLY A 175 -13.57 -9.87 -6.79
CA GLY A 175 -13.97 -8.57 -6.26
C GLY A 175 -15.43 -8.26 -6.51
N ILE A 176 -16.26 -9.29 -6.63
CA ILE A 176 -17.70 -9.21 -6.89
C ILE A 176 -18.41 -9.84 -5.71
N LEU A 177 -19.08 -9.02 -4.89
CA LEU A 177 -19.89 -9.56 -3.79
C LEU A 177 -21.17 -10.16 -4.36
N THR A 178 -21.22 -11.48 -4.48
CA THR A 178 -22.48 -12.20 -4.62
C THR A 178 -23.37 -11.96 -3.40
N GLN A 179 -24.66 -12.27 -3.53
CA GLN A 179 -25.60 -12.14 -2.41
C GLN A 179 -25.14 -12.94 -1.17
N TYR A 180 -24.55 -14.12 -1.37
CA TYR A 180 -24.06 -14.96 -0.29
C TYR A 180 -22.81 -14.36 0.40
N GLU A 181 -21.84 -13.87 -0.37
CA GLU A 181 -20.66 -13.19 0.19
C GLU A 181 -21.04 -11.91 0.93
N TYR A 182 -22.03 -11.16 0.42
CA TYR A 182 -22.60 -10.01 1.10
C TYR A 182 -23.22 -10.41 2.45
N GLU A 183 -24.05 -11.46 2.48
CA GLU A 183 -24.66 -11.95 3.72
C GLU A 183 -23.60 -12.38 4.74
N LEU A 184 -22.54 -13.07 4.29
CA LEU A 184 -21.42 -13.43 5.15
C LEU A 184 -20.68 -12.20 5.66
N LEU A 185 -20.33 -11.25 4.79
CA LEU A 185 -19.64 -10.01 5.13
C LEU A 185 -20.38 -9.26 6.23
N MET A 186 -21.71 -9.13 6.08
CA MET A 186 -22.57 -8.41 7.03
C MET A 186 -22.89 -9.21 8.30
N SER A 187 -22.51 -10.48 8.38
CA SER A 187 -22.75 -11.32 9.56
C SER A 187 -21.64 -11.21 10.61
N ASP A 188 -21.96 -11.60 11.85
CA ASP A 188 -20.98 -11.70 12.95
C ASP A 188 -19.93 -12.80 12.72
N GLN A 189 -20.14 -13.69 11.74
CA GLN A 189 -19.19 -14.76 11.38
C GLN A 189 -18.11 -14.29 10.40
N ALA A 190 -18.19 -13.05 9.89
CA ALA A 190 -17.20 -12.50 8.98
C ALA A 190 -15.80 -12.49 9.63
N ALA A 191 -14.84 -13.16 9.00
CA ALA A 191 -13.48 -13.18 9.48
C ALA A 191 -12.82 -11.80 9.32
N LYS A 192 -12.12 -11.34 10.36
CA LYS A 192 -11.28 -10.13 10.28
C LYS A 192 -10.09 -10.36 9.36
N TYR A 193 -9.63 -9.27 8.75
CA TYR A 193 -8.43 -9.27 7.93
C TYR A 193 -7.24 -9.83 8.72
N SER A 194 -6.51 -10.74 8.07
CA SER A 194 -5.23 -11.23 8.52
C SER A 194 -4.49 -11.89 7.37
N VAL A 195 -3.16 -11.84 7.41
CA VAL A 195 -2.29 -12.61 6.51
C VAL A 195 -1.48 -13.62 7.30
N SER A 196 -1.44 -14.85 6.81
CA SER A 196 -0.86 -16.01 7.47
C SER A 196 -0.25 -16.98 6.46
N LEU A 197 0.36 -18.06 6.97
CA LEU A 197 1.05 -19.05 6.14
C LEU A 197 0.16 -19.61 5.03
N GLY A 198 0.60 -19.43 3.78
CA GLY A 198 -0.11 -19.89 2.58
C GLY A 198 -0.87 -18.79 1.83
N ASP A 199 -1.05 -17.61 2.42
CA ASP A 199 -1.67 -16.48 1.72
C ASP A 199 -0.73 -15.90 0.66
N GLU A 200 -1.28 -15.47 -0.48
CA GLU A 200 -0.57 -14.77 -1.54
C GLU A 200 -1.33 -13.51 -1.96
N GLY A 201 -0.62 -12.54 -2.55
CA GLY A 201 -1.22 -11.31 -3.07
C GLY A 201 -0.36 -10.06 -2.92
N THR A 202 -0.87 -8.94 -3.45
CA THR A 202 -0.17 -7.64 -3.41
C THR A 202 -0.04 -7.11 -1.98
N ASP A 203 -1.05 -7.29 -1.13
CA ASP A 203 -0.99 -6.93 0.28
C ASP A 203 0.10 -7.71 1.04
N VAL A 204 0.33 -8.98 0.67
CA VAL A 204 1.44 -9.79 1.19
C VAL A 204 2.77 -9.17 0.77
N SER A 205 2.93 -8.80 -0.50
CA SER A 205 4.16 -8.17 -0.99
C SER A 205 4.46 -6.82 -0.33
N GLU A 206 3.44 -6.02 -0.05
CA GLU A 206 3.57 -4.74 0.67
C GLU A 206 4.03 -4.96 2.11
N LEU A 207 3.39 -5.90 2.83
CA LEU A 207 3.78 -6.25 4.19
C LEU A 207 5.18 -6.85 4.26
N GLN A 208 5.55 -7.68 3.28
CA GLN A 208 6.91 -8.20 3.13
C GLN A 208 7.91 -7.08 2.88
N SER A 209 7.60 -6.12 2.02
CA SER A 209 8.46 -4.96 1.77
C SER A 209 8.77 -4.24 3.08
N ARG A 210 7.75 -4.05 3.94
CA ARG A 210 7.98 -3.44 5.24
C ARG A 210 8.81 -4.31 6.19
N LEU A 211 8.63 -5.63 6.19
CA LEU A 211 9.47 -6.54 6.98
C LEU A 211 10.92 -6.56 6.49
N VAL A 212 11.15 -6.45 5.18
CA VAL A 212 12.47 -6.34 4.57
C VAL A 212 13.15 -5.06 5.04
N GLU A 213 12.47 -3.92 4.93
CA GLU A 213 12.97 -2.63 5.42
C GLU A 213 13.35 -2.67 6.90
N LEU A 214 12.54 -3.33 7.73
CA LEU A 214 12.80 -3.47 9.16
C LEU A 214 13.88 -4.51 9.49
N GLY A 215 14.46 -5.18 8.49
CA GLY A 215 15.52 -6.17 8.63
C GLY A 215 15.06 -7.52 9.18
N PHE A 216 13.76 -7.83 9.09
CA PHE A 216 13.20 -9.12 9.53
C PHE A 216 13.08 -10.14 8.40
N LEU A 217 13.01 -9.68 7.15
CA LEU A 217 12.89 -10.51 5.95
C LEU A 217 13.97 -10.12 4.92
N GLU A 218 14.37 -11.04 4.05
CA GLU A 218 15.40 -10.78 3.04
C GLU A 218 14.77 -10.29 1.72
N ASP A 219 13.80 -11.02 1.19
CA ASP A 219 13.19 -10.76 -0.12
C ASP A 219 11.66 -10.65 -0.06
N VAL A 220 11.09 -9.96 -1.05
CA VAL A 220 9.64 -9.85 -1.28
C VAL A 220 9.24 -10.84 -2.37
N THR A 221 8.33 -11.75 -2.05
CA THR A 221 7.87 -12.80 -2.99
C THR A 221 6.41 -12.64 -3.39
N GLY A 222 5.62 -11.90 -2.62
CA GLY A 222 4.15 -11.91 -2.72
C GLY A 222 3.50 -13.16 -2.13
N GLU A 223 4.29 -14.09 -1.58
CA GLU A 223 3.84 -15.34 -0.97
C GLU A 223 4.18 -15.38 0.53
N TYR A 224 3.19 -15.61 1.37
CA TYR A 224 3.38 -15.75 2.81
C TYR A 224 3.86 -17.17 3.14
N GLY A 225 5.13 -17.44 2.84
CA GLY A 225 5.79 -18.70 3.14
C GLY A 225 6.34 -18.79 4.57
N ILE A 226 7.08 -19.88 4.82
CA ILE A 226 7.70 -20.15 6.13
C ILE A 226 8.70 -19.07 6.57
N TYR A 227 9.35 -18.40 5.61
CA TYR A 227 10.30 -17.32 5.89
C TYR A 227 9.58 -16.05 6.31
N THR A 228 8.49 -15.69 5.63
CA THR A 228 7.60 -14.59 6.04
C THR A 228 7.04 -14.83 7.43
N GLN A 229 6.54 -16.03 7.73
CA GLN A 229 6.03 -16.35 9.07
C GLN A 229 7.10 -16.22 10.15
N LYS A 230 8.34 -16.68 9.87
CA LYS A 230 9.47 -16.51 10.80
C LYS A 230 9.83 -15.04 11.02
N ALA A 231 9.85 -14.25 9.95
CA ALA A 231 10.09 -12.81 10.00
C ALA A 231 9.05 -12.11 10.87
N VAL A 232 7.76 -12.41 10.66
CA VAL A 232 6.64 -11.84 11.44
C VAL A 232 6.73 -12.22 12.91
N LYS A 233 7.01 -13.48 13.24
CA LYS A 233 7.22 -13.89 14.65
C LYS A 233 8.38 -13.15 15.29
N ALA A 234 9.47 -12.95 14.55
CA ALA A 234 10.61 -12.19 15.06
C ALA A 234 10.27 -10.71 15.26
N PHE A 235 9.51 -10.10 14.34
CA PHE A 235 9.03 -8.73 14.44
C PHE A 235 8.08 -8.55 15.63
N GLN A 236 7.07 -9.41 15.75
CA GLN A 236 6.12 -9.41 16.87
C GLN A 236 6.85 -9.51 18.21
N LYS A 237 7.81 -10.45 18.33
CA LYS A 237 8.63 -10.60 19.53
C LYS A 237 9.44 -9.34 19.85
N ALA A 238 10.06 -8.71 18.86
CA ALA A 238 10.85 -7.49 19.06
C ALA A 238 9.99 -6.30 19.51
N ASN A 239 8.73 -6.26 19.08
CA ASN A 239 7.80 -5.17 19.32
C ASN A 239 6.80 -5.42 20.47
N GLY A 240 6.94 -6.52 21.20
CA GLY A 240 6.07 -6.83 22.35
C GLY A 240 4.64 -7.22 21.98
N LEU A 241 4.42 -7.71 20.76
CA LEU A 241 3.13 -8.20 20.28
C LEU A 241 2.93 -9.69 20.58
N SER A 242 1.70 -10.17 20.43
CA SER A 242 1.42 -11.62 20.41
C SER A 242 2.21 -12.30 19.29
N VAL A 243 2.91 -13.40 19.59
CA VAL A 243 3.82 -14.09 18.66
C VAL A 243 3.10 -15.26 17.98
N ASP A 244 2.05 -14.97 17.21
CA ASP A 244 1.28 -15.95 16.47
C ASP A 244 1.83 -16.20 15.05
N GLY A 245 2.63 -15.27 14.51
CA GLY A 245 3.13 -15.32 13.15
C GLY A 245 2.09 -15.00 12.09
N THR A 246 1.03 -14.29 12.46
CA THR A 246 -0.03 -13.80 11.59
C THR A 246 -0.02 -12.27 11.61
N ILE A 247 -0.09 -11.63 10.45
CA ILE A 247 -0.24 -10.17 10.38
C ILE A 247 -1.72 -9.83 10.44
N GLY A 248 -2.25 -9.66 11.65
CA GLY A 248 -3.53 -9.00 11.92
C GLY A 248 -3.39 -7.49 12.09
N SER A 249 -4.48 -6.80 12.47
CA SER A 249 -4.52 -5.33 12.61
C SER A 249 -3.41 -4.76 13.51
N GLU A 250 -3.20 -5.33 14.71
CA GLU A 250 -2.17 -4.85 15.65
C GLU A 250 -0.75 -4.99 15.07
N THR A 251 -0.46 -6.12 14.42
CA THR A 251 0.86 -6.35 13.82
C THR A 251 1.08 -5.41 12.63
N ARG A 252 0.05 -5.21 11.80
CA ARG A 252 0.09 -4.27 10.67
C ARG A 252 0.29 -2.83 11.14
N GLU A 253 -0.43 -2.40 12.17
CA GLU A 253 -0.31 -1.05 12.73
C GLU A 253 1.11 -0.81 13.26
N MET A 254 1.66 -1.76 14.01
CA MET A 254 3.03 -1.69 14.49
C MET A 254 4.05 -1.72 13.34
N LEU A 255 3.83 -2.48 12.26
CA LEU A 255 4.74 -2.53 11.10
C LEU A 255 4.95 -1.13 10.52
N TYR A 256 3.90 -0.30 10.46
CA TYR A 256 3.99 1.04 9.88
C TYR A 256 4.25 2.16 10.88
N SER A 257 4.31 1.86 12.19
CA SER A 257 4.58 2.84 13.25
C SER A 257 6.02 3.36 13.23
N GLU A 258 6.23 4.61 13.64
CA GLU A 258 7.58 5.17 13.90
C GLU A 258 8.27 4.47 15.09
N GLU A 259 7.50 3.85 15.98
CA GLU A 259 8.00 3.13 17.16
C GLU A 259 8.43 1.70 16.84
N ALA A 260 8.27 1.25 15.59
CA ALA A 260 8.62 -0.08 15.14
C ALA A 260 10.11 -0.38 15.39
N LYS A 261 10.38 -1.37 16.25
CA LYS A 261 11.72 -1.87 16.53
C LYS A 261 12.15 -2.80 15.39
N GLY A 262 13.05 -2.29 14.55
CA GLY A 262 13.75 -3.03 13.50
C GLY A 262 14.89 -3.92 14.04
N LYS A 263 15.37 -4.84 13.21
CA LYS A 263 16.73 -5.43 13.29
C LYS A 263 17.76 -4.67 12.44
N ALA A 264 17.30 -3.71 11.67
CA ALA A 264 18.13 -2.76 10.94
C ALA A 264 19.05 -1.98 11.88
N LEU A 265 20.21 -1.55 11.38
CA LEU A 265 21.14 -0.72 12.16
C LEU A 265 20.47 0.62 12.48
N SER A 266 20.47 1.03 13.74
CA SER A 266 19.74 2.20 14.23
C SER A 266 20.47 2.91 15.37
N TYR A 267 19.87 3.98 15.89
CA TYR A 267 20.49 4.82 16.93
C TYR A 267 21.02 4.00 18.12
N GLY A 268 22.28 4.23 18.47
CA GLY A 268 22.98 3.55 19.55
C GLY A 268 23.81 2.33 19.12
N ASP A 269 23.62 1.82 17.89
CA ASP A 269 24.40 0.71 17.39
C ASP A 269 25.86 1.10 17.11
N GLN A 270 26.75 0.13 17.27
CA GLN A 270 28.16 0.26 16.89
C GLN A 270 28.56 -0.94 16.02
N ALA A 271 29.01 -0.67 14.80
CA ALA A 271 29.36 -1.71 13.83
C ALA A 271 30.36 -1.19 12.80
N GLU A 272 31.28 -2.05 12.35
CA GLU A 272 32.28 -1.66 11.33
C GLU A 272 31.63 -1.24 10.00
N ILE A 273 30.53 -1.88 9.61
CA ILE A 273 29.78 -1.51 8.39
C ILE A 273 29.23 -0.08 8.43
N LEU A 274 28.98 0.47 9.62
CA LEU A 274 28.51 1.86 9.75
C LEU A 274 29.56 2.86 9.28
N LYS A 275 30.86 2.54 9.34
CA LYS A 275 31.90 3.40 8.76
C LYS A 275 31.74 3.53 7.25
N THR A 276 31.37 2.44 6.58
CA THR A 276 31.08 2.43 5.14
C THR A 276 29.88 3.30 4.80
N TYR A 277 28.78 3.18 5.58
CA TYR A 277 27.60 4.00 5.36
C TYR A 277 27.82 5.48 5.70
N GLN A 278 28.53 5.78 6.79
CA GLN A 278 28.97 7.13 7.15
C GLN A 278 29.80 7.76 6.02
N GLN A 279 30.74 7.00 5.44
CA GLN A 279 31.52 7.44 4.29
C GLN A 279 30.64 7.73 3.07
N LYS A 280 29.73 6.81 2.71
CA LYS A 280 28.85 6.97 1.55
C LYS A 280 27.88 8.14 1.70
N LEU A 281 27.26 8.29 2.87
CA LEU A 281 26.40 9.43 3.19
C LEU A 281 27.18 10.75 3.19
N LYS A 282 28.47 10.75 3.57
CA LYS A 282 29.33 11.93 3.47
C LYS A 282 29.66 12.29 2.02
N GLU A 283 29.99 11.31 1.18
CA GLU A 283 30.19 11.50 -0.26
C GLU A 283 28.94 12.06 -0.95
N LEU A 284 27.76 11.60 -0.52
CA LEU A 284 26.47 12.09 -0.98
C LEU A 284 26.05 13.42 -0.33
N GLY A 285 26.81 13.95 0.63
CA GLY A 285 26.56 15.25 1.27
C GLY A 285 25.47 15.26 2.36
N TYR A 286 25.06 14.11 2.86
CA TYR A 286 24.09 13.98 3.96
C TYR A 286 24.75 13.98 5.35
N TYR A 287 25.98 13.49 5.47
CA TYR A 287 26.64 13.29 6.76
C TYR A 287 27.98 14.06 6.85
N ASN A 288 28.19 14.79 7.95
CA ASN A 288 29.42 15.54 8.21
C ASN A 288 30.12 15.16 9.53
N GLY A 289 29.62 14.13 10.22
CA GLY A 289 30.17 13.65 11.50
C GLY A 289 31.42 12.77 11.37
N ALA A 290 31.81 12.17 12.49
CA ALA A 290 32.95 11.27 12.57
C ALA A 290 32.64 9.91 11.90
N MET A 291 33.69 9.26 11.35
CA MET A 291 33.62 7.92 10.76
C MET A 291 34.03 6.86 11.78
N ASP A 292 33.37 6.89 12.93
CA ASP A 292 33.68 6.08 14.11
C ASP A 292 32.95 4.73 14.13
N GLY A 293 32.01 4.51 13.20
CA GLY A 293 31.17 3.32 13.19
C GLY A 293 30.11 3.32 14.29
N PHE A 294 29.84 4.47 14.91
CA PHE A 294 28.79 4.66 15.90
C PHE A 294 27.55 5.33 15.28
N PHE A 295 26.37 4.76 15.53
CA PHE A 295 25.10 5.28 15.05
C PHE A 295 24.54 6.34 16.02
N GLY A 296 25.15 7.52 16.01
CA GLY A 296 24.66 8.67 16.78
C GLY A 296 23.49 9.40 16.11
N SER A 297 22.97 10.43 16.77
CA SER A 297 21.87 11.28 16.27
C SER A 297 22.20 11.94 14.93
N GLY A 298 23.44 12.40 14.75
CA GLY A 298 23.88 12.98 13.48
C GLY A 298 23.85 12.00 12.30
N LEU A 299 24.13 10.71 12.54
CA LEU A 299 24.01 9.69 11.48
C LEU A 299 22.54 9.38 11.22
N GLN A 300 21.71 9.30 12.26
CA GLN A 300 20.28 9.10 12.13
C GLN A 300 19.62 10.20 11.28
N ASP A 301 19.94 11.46 11.54
CA ASP A 301 19.42 12.59 10.76
C ASP A 301 19.87 12.53 9.30
N ALA A 302 21.13 12.15 9.05
CA ALA A 302 21.66 11.97 7.70
C ALA A 302 20.95 10.84 6.94
N VAL A 303 20.70 9.71 7.61
CA VAL A 303 19.96 8.57 7.05
C VAL A 303 18.52 8.96 6.72
N LYS A 304 17.82 9.66 7.62
CA LYS A 304 16.46 10.18 7.34
C LYS A 304 16.42 11.11 6.14
N ALA A 305 17.38 12.03 6.04
CA ALA A 305 17.48 12.95 4.92
C ALA A 305 17.75 12.21 3.60
N PHE A 306 18.64 11.21 3.62
CA PHE A 306 18.91 10.34 2.48
C PHE A 306 17.66 9.56 2.06
N GLN A 307 16.97 8.92 3.01
CA GLN A 307 15.75 8.16 2.78
C GLN A 307 14.67 9.05 2.13
N ASN A 308 14.40 10.22 2.70
CA ASN A 308 13.45 11.20 2.15
C ASN A 308 13.75 11.55 0.69
N LYS A 309 15.02 11.85 0.35
CA LYS A 309 15.40 12.27 -1.01
C LYS A 309 15.34 11.12 -2.02
N ASN A 310 15.46 9.88 -1.55
CA ASN A 310 15.45 8.68 -2.38
C ASN A 310 14.09 7.96 -2.39
N GLY A 311 13.03 8.59 -1.87
CA GLY A 311 11.69 7.99 -1.85
C GLY A 311 11.55 6.78 -0.92
N LEU A 312 12.45 6.64 0.05
CA LEU A 312 12.40 5.61 1.10
C LEU A 312 11.66 6.13 2.33
N ILE A 313 11.22 5.22 3.20
CA ILE A 313 10.67 5.58 4.51
C ILE A 313 11.79 6.18 5.36
N ALA A 314 11.62 7.45 5.78
CA ALA A 314 12.60 8.16 6.59
C ALA A 314 12.50 7.83 8.10
N ASP A 315 12.59 6.55 8.43
CA ASP A 315 12.60 6.05 9.81
C ASP A 315 13.97 6.25 10.50
N GLY A 316 15.01 6.56 9.73
CA GLY A 316 16.36 6.81 10.25
C GLY A 316 17.11 5.55 10.63
N ALA A 317 16.62 4.37 10.22
CA ALA A 317 17.34 3.11 10.33
C ALA A 317 17.96 2.73 8.98
N ILE A 318 19.14 2.11 9.01
CA ILE A 318 19.76 1.54 7.80
C ILE A 318 19.34 0.08 7.70
N GLY A 319 18.14 -0.13 7.15
CA GLY A 319 17.63 -1.44 6.73
C GLY A 319 18.26 -1.91 5.41
N SER A 320 17.87 -3.11 4.95
CA SER A 320 18.39 -3.68 3.70
C SER A 320 18.13 -2.78 2.50
N MET A 321 16.91 -2.27 2.35
CA MET A 321 16.55 -1.35 1.25
C MET A 321 17.29 -0.01 1.33
N THR A 322 17.40 0.58 2.53
CA THR A 322 18.22 1.79 2.74
C THR A 322 19.67 1.53 2.38
N ALA A 323 20.24 0.40 2.81
CA ALA A 323 21.62 0.02 2.50
C ALA A 323 21.83 -0.22 1.00
N GLU A 324 20.89 -0.90 0.34
CA GLU A 324 20.95 -1.17 -1.10
C GLU A 324 20.93 0.14 -1.89
N VAL A 325 19.95 1.01 -1.66
CA VAL A 325 19.88 2.30 -2.36
C VAL A 325 21.09 3.18 -2.01
N LEU A 326 21.54 3.20 -0.76
CA LEU A 326 22.72 3.96 -0.34
C LEU A 326 23.99 3.52 -1.08
N MET A 327 24.14 2.22 -1.33
CA MET A 327 25.31 1.64 -1.97
C MET A 327 25.19 1.58 -3.50
N SER A 328 24.01 1.85 -4.05
CA SER A 328 23.73 1.88 -5.50
C SER A 328 24.37 3.08 -6.21
N ALA A 329 24.39 3.04 -7.55
CA ALA A 329 24.81 4.18 -8.37
C ALA A 329 23.70 5.24 -8.52
N GLU A 330 22.46 4.83 -8.25
CA GLU A 330 21.23 5.61 -8.36
C GLU A 330 20.96 6.48 -7.12
N ALA A 331 21.76 6.31 -6.06
CA ALA A 331 21.69 7.07 -4.81
C ALA A 331 21.68 8.59 -5.08
N GLN A 332 20.56 9.25 -4.76
CA GLN A 332 20.39 10.68 -4.97
C GLN A 332 21.19 11.46 -3.92
N PRO A 333 22.14 12.33 -4.35
CA PRO A 333 22.92 13.14 -3.42
C PRO A 333 22.08 14.25 -2.78
N SER A 334 22.52 14.72 -1.62
CA SER A 334 22.01 15.90 -0.94
C SER A 334 22.40 17.13 -1.77
N ALA A 335 21.55 17.47 -2.73
CA ALA A 335 21.73 18.61 -3.61
C ALA A 335 20.44 19.43 -3.68
N TYR A 336 20.58 20.75 -3.53
CA TYR A 336 19.47 21.68 -3.73
C TYR A 336 19.26 21.90 -5.23
N SER A 337 18.01 21.85 -5.67
CA SER A 337 17.62 21.86 -7.07
C SER A 337 16.23 22.49 -7.22
N LEU A 338 15.77 22.57 -8.47
CA LEU A 338 14.47 23.15 -8.79
C LEU A 338 13.35 22.57 -7.91
N GLY A 339 12.61 23.44 -7.23
CA GLY A 339 11.53 23.08 -6.31
C GLY A 339 11.91 23.10 -4.82
N ASP A 340 13.19 23.00 -4.47
CA ASP A 340 13.62 23.03 -3.07
C ASP A 340 13.41 24.42 -2.46
N SER A 341 13.09 24.51 -1.16
CA SER A 341 12.90 25.79 -0.45
C SER A 341 13.43 25.76 0.98
N GLY A 342 13.66 26.94 1.57
CA GLY A 342 14.07 27.11 2.97
C GLY A 342 15.32 27.96 3.17
N ASP A 343 15.79 28.06 4.41
CA ASP A 343 16.87 28.98 4.79
C ASP A 343 18.21 28.66 4.14
N THR A 344 18.50 27.39 3.84
CA THR A 344 19.70 27.04 3.08
C THR A 344 19.62 27.54 1.65
N VAL A 345 18.46 27.39 1.00
CA VAL A 345 18.20 27.95 -0.34
C VAL A 345 18.32 29.47 -0.31
N ARG A 346 17.81 30.11 0.76
CA ARG A 346 17.98 31.55 1.00
C ARG A 346 19.46 31.95 1.06
N LYS A 347 20.27 31.26 1.86
CA LYS A 347 21.72 31.51 1.98
C LYS A 347 22.47 31.28 0.66
N ILE A 348 22.10 30.24 -0.08
CA ILE A 348 22.62 29.99 -1.44
C ILE A 348 22.32 31.19 -2.34
N GLN A 349 21.07 31.66 -2.36
CA GLN A 349 20.65 32.79 -3.16
C GLN A 349 21.34 34.09 -2.73
N GLU A 350 21.43 34.37 -1.43
CA GLU A 350 22.16 35.53 -0.87
C GLU A 350 23.61 35.55 -1.35
N ARG A 351 24.29 34.39 -1.28
CA ARG A 351 25.67 34.25 -1.77
C ARG A 351 25.76 34.43 -3.28
N LEU A 352 24.82 33.88 -4.06
CA LEU A 352 24.76 34.08 -5.51
C LEU A 352 24.47 35.55 -5.89
N VAL A 353 23.68 36.28 -5.10
CA VAL A 353 23.46 37.73 -5.25
C VAL A 353 24.74 38.51 -4.95
N GLU A 354 25.46 38.18 -3.87
CA GLU A 354 26.74 38.80 -3.54
C GLU A 354 27.77 38.61 -4.66
N LEU A 355 27.81 37.39 -5.22
CA LEU A 355 28.67 37.02 -6.33
C LEU A 355 28.15 37.49 -7.71
N LYS A 356 27.04 38.23 -7.75
CA LYS A 356 26.44 38.85 -8.95
C LYS A 356 25.88 37.88 -10.00
N TYR A 357 25.51 36.66 -9.61
CA TYR A 357 24.88 35.68 -10.50
C TYR A 357 23.35 35.82 -10.60
N MET A 358 22.71 36.48 -9.63
CA MET A 358 21.27 36.75 -9.63
C MET A 358 20.90 38.02 -8.86
N SER A 359 19.62 38.39 -8.94
CA SER A 359 19.02 39.51 -8.20
C SER A 359 17.82 39.01 -7.40
N GLY A 360 17.80 39.30 -6.10
CA GLY A 360 16.70 38.92 -5.21
C GLY A 360 16.88 37.56 -4.54
N VAL A 361 16.23 37.42 -3.39
CA VAL A 361 16.30 36.23 -2.53
C VAL A 361 14.86 35.88 -2.15
N THR A 362 14.42 34.69 -2.52
CA THR A 362 13.05 34.22 -2.27
C THR A 362 13.01 33.13 -1.21
N GLY A 363 14.13 32.43 -0.99
CA GLY A 363 14.16 31.17 -0.24
C GLY A 363 13.56 29.99 -1.01
N TYR A 364 13.16 30.18 -2.28
CA TYR A 364 12.63 29.14 -3.16
C TYR A 364 13.54 28.95 -4.39
N PHE A 365 13.97 27.72 -4.61
CA PHE A 365 14.86 27.34 -5.70
C PHE A 365 14.04 27.17 -6.99
N GLY A 366 13.67 28.31 -7.60
CA GLY A 366 13.02 28.36 -8.91
C GLY A 366 14.00 28.43 -10.07
N GLU A 367 13.49 28.54 -11.29
CA GLU A 367 14.28 28.55 -12.55
C GLU A 367 15.37 29.64 -12.56
N HIS A 368 15.10 30.80 -11.93
CA HIS A 368 16.08 31.88 -11.78
C HIS A 368 17.28 31.46 -10.92
N THR A 369 17.04 30.71 -9.85
CA THR A 369 18.10 30.20 -8.96
C THR A 369 18.88 29.10 -9.67
N GLU A 370 18.20 28.18 -10.34
CA GLU A 370 18.83 27.13 -11.13
C GLU A 370 19.74 27.72 -12.22
N THR A 371 19.27 28.74 -12.95
CA THR A 371 20.06 29.44 -13.96
C THR A 371 21.29 30.12 -13.36
N ALA A 372 21.16 30.75 -12.20
CA ALA A 372 22.26 31.39 -11.50
C ALA A 372 23.31 30.36 -11.04
N VAL A 373 22.87 29.22 -10.54
CA VAL A 373 23.73 28.09 -10.15
C VAL A 373 24.47 27.52 -11.35
N LYS A 374 23.80 27.28 -12.50
CA LYS A 374 24.45 26.81 -13.74
C LYS A 374 25.56 27.78 -14.19
N ARG A 375 25.31 29.08 -14.13
CA ARG A 375 26.31 30.11 -14.46
C ARG A 375 27.48 30.10 -13.49
N PHE A 376 27.20 30.02 -12.19
CA PHE A 376 28.22 29.94 -11.14
C PHE A 376 29.11 28.71 -11.32
N GLN A 377 28.51 27.55 -11.53
CA GLN A 377 29.22 26.29 -11.75
C GLN A 377 30.14 26.40 -12.96
N ASN A 378 29.63 26.88 -14.10
CA ASN A 378 30.42 27.04 -15.31
C ASN A 378 31.65 27.95 -15.08
N GLN A 379 31.46 29.13 -14.48
CA GLN A 379 32.55 30.08 -14.22
C GLN A 379 33.63 29.51 -13.28
N ASN A 380 33.21 28.65 -12.34
CA ASN A 380 34.08 28.04 -11.34
C ASN A 380 34.63 26.67 -11.75
N GLY A 381 34.43 26.24 -13.01
CA GLY A 381 34.98 24.98 -13.51
C GLY A 381 34.29 23.73 -12.93
N LEU A 382 33.05 23.87 -12.46
CA LEU A 382 32.20 22.77 -12.02
C LEU A 382 31.27 22.33 -13.15
N THR A 383 30.74 21.11 -13.06
CA THR A 383 29.66 20.65 -13.93
C THR A 383 28.44 21.55 -13.78
N ALA A 384 27.97 22.16 -14.86
CA ALA A 384 26.84 23.10 -14.86
C ALA A 384 25.48 22.37 -14.91
N ASP A 385 25.21 21.54 -13.90
CA ASP A 385 23.97 20.75 -13.79
C ASP A 385 22.81 21.52 -13.14
N GLY A 386 23.07 22.71 -12.59
CA GLY A 386 22.07 23.55 -11.92
C GLY A 386 21.69 23.10 -10.52
N LYS A 387 22.39 22.10 -9.97
CA LYS A 387 22.17 21.56 -8.64
C LYS A 387 23.28 22.02 -7.69
N VAL A 388 22.90 22.47 -6.49
CA VAL A 388 23.85 22.82 -5.44
C VAL A 388 24.10 21.60 -4.56
N GLY A 389 24.94 20.68 -5.05
CA GLY A 389 25.51 19.59 -4.29
C GLY A 389 26.76 20.00 -3.49
N ALA A 390 27.37 19.06 -2.77
CA ALA A 390 28.50 19.31 -1.87
C ALA A 390 29.66 20.10 -2.52
N LYS A 391 30.09 19.73 -3.73
CA LYS A 391 31.16 20.46 -4.46
C LYS A 391 30.75 21.88 -4.82
N THR A 392 29.51 22.09 -5.27
CA THR A 392 29.00 23.44 -5.55
C THR A 392 28.94 24.26 -4.28
N MET A 393 28.50 23.67 -3.16
CA MET A 393 28.42 24.33 -1.86
C MET A 393 29.80 24.75 -1.35
N GLU A 394 30.78 23.86 -1.42
CA GLU A 394 32.16 24.12 -1.00
C GLU A 394 32.75 25.32 -1.75
N VAL A 395 32.61 25.36 -3.08
CA VAL A 395 33.14 26.46 -3.88
C VAL A 395 32.30 27.73 -3.75
N LEU A 396 30.98 27.62 -3.56
CA LEU A 396 30.07 28.78 -3.45
C LEU A 396 30.37 29.61 -2.19
N PHE A 397 30.72 28.96 -1.09
CA PHE A 397 31.01 29.59 0.19
C PHE A 397 32.49 29.74 0.50
N SER A 398 33.40 29.36 -0.41
CA SER A 398 34.82 29.62 -0.25
C SER A 398 35.19 31.07 -0.63
N ASP A 399 36.37 31.49 -0.19
CA ASP A 399 36.99 32.75 -0.62
C ASP A 399 37.44 32.72 -2.10
N SER A 400 37.58 31.51 -2.67
CA SER A 400 37.97 31.30 -4.07
C SER A 400 36.78 31.40 -5.05
N ALA A 401 35.55 31.59 -4.54
CA ALA A 401 34.36 31.74 -5.35
C ALA A 401 34.48 32.90 -6.35
N LYS A 402 34.49 32.59 -7.66
CA LYS A 402 34.59 33.61 -8.70
C LYS A 402 33.27 34.36 -8.83
N LYS A 403 33.34 35.69 -8.67
CA LYS A 403 32.23 36.59 -9.02
C LYS A 403 31.88 36.46 -10.50
N TYR A 404 30.60 36.66 -10.82
CA TYR A 404 30.15 36.62 -12.20
C TYR A 404 30.83 37.71 -13.02
N THR A 405 31.49 37.31 -14.10
CA THR A 405 31.99 38.21 -15.13
C THR A 405 31.29 37.84 -16.43
N ALA A 406 30.57 38.78 -17.02
CA ALA A 406 29.97 38.57 -18.32
C ALA A 406 31.05 38.16 -19.35
N PRO A 407 30.76 37.23 -20.28
CA PRO A 407 31.72 36.84 -21.31
C PRO A 407 32.18 38.07 -22.10
N SER A 408 33.49 38.31 -22.12
CA SER A 408 34.11 39.36 -22.93
C SER A 408 34.21 38.88 -24.38
N GLY A 409 33.27 39.31 -25.23
CA GLY A 409 33.51 39.37 -26.68
C GLY A 409 32.32 38.97 -27.55
N GLY A 410 31.62 39.98 -28.10
CA GLY A 410 30.74 39.81 -29.26
C GLY A 410 29.70 40.90 -29.46
N GLY A 411 30.12 42.10 -29.88
CA GLY A 411 29.26 43.02 -30.62
C GLY A 411 28.24 43.84 -29.83
N SER A 412 28.55 45.12 -29.67
CA SER A 412 27.58 46.17 -29.35
C SER A 412 26.50 46.25 -30.43
N THR A 413 25.25 45.92 -30.07
CA THR A 413 24.06 46.66 -30.54
C THR A 413 23.10 46.75 -29.37
N GLY A 414 22.87 47.98 -28.92
CA GLY A 414 22.08 48.28 -27.73
C GLY A 414 20.61 47.86 -27.83
N GLY A 415 20.01 47.72 -26.66
CA GLY A 415 18.57 47.49 -26.51
C GLY A 415 18.19 47.30 -25.05
N SER A 416 17.94 48.42 -24.35
CA SER A 416 17.11 48.42 -23.15
C SER A 416 15.68 48.05 -23.53
N THR A 417 15.18 46.91 -23.03
CA THR A 417 13.75 46.58 -22.86
C THR A 417 13.72 45.40 -21.87
N GLY A 418 13.08 45.42 -20.70
CA GLY A 418 11.91 46.19 -20.29
C GLY A 418 10.68 45.75 -21.07
N GLY A 419 10.02 44.66 -20.64
CA GLY A 419 8.68 44.32 -21.11
C GLY A 419 8.41 42.83 -21.37
N SER A 420 7.39 42.32 -20.70
CA SER A 420 6.66 41.09 -21.03
C SER A 420 6.23 41.01 -22.49
N THR A 421 6.24 39.79 -23.04
CA THR A 421 5.37 39.22 -24.10
C THR A 421 5.91 37.80 -24.31
N GLY A 422 5.16 36.70 -24.17
CA GLY A 422 3.77 36.48 -24.54
C GLY A 422 3.67 36.33 -26.05
N GLY A 423 3.80 35.09 -26.59
CA GLY A 423 3.37 34.79 -27.97
C GLY A 423 4.15 33.73 -28.74
N SER A 424 3.54 32.55 -28.81
CA SER A 424 3.78 31.33 -29.61
C SER A 424 4.09 31.46 -31.11
N THR A 425 4.78 30.45 -31.65
CA THR A 425 4.45 29.70 -32.91
C THR A 425 5.16 28.32 -32.86
N GLY A 426 4.57 27.17 -33.18
CA GLY A 426 3.26 26.86 -33.73
C GLY A 426 2.99 25.35 -33.80
N GLY A 427 1.73 25.00 -34.04
CA GLY A 427 1.22 23.64 -34.23
C GLY A 427 -0.30 23.59 -34.19
N SER A 428 -0.93 23.89 -35.33
CA SER A 428 -2.38 23.79 -35.65
C SER A 428 -2.98 22.46 -35.20
N THR A 429 -4.15 22.42 -34.57
CA THR A 429 -5.51 22.30 -35.18
C THR A 429 -6.53 22.89 -34.17
N GLY A 430 -7.51 23.73 -34.50
CA GLY A 430 -8.60 23.55 -35.46
C GLY A 430 -9.91 23.28 -34.70
N GLY A 431 -10.77 24.30 -34.52
CA GLY A 431 -12.13 24.12 -33.97
C GLY A 431 -12.69 25.31 -33.20
N SER A 432 -13.39 26.20 -33.91
CA SER A 432 -14.18 27.31 -33.37
C SER A 432 -15.47 26.82 -32.69
N THR A 433 -15.90 27.47 -31.60
CA THR A 433 -17.27 28.05 -31.44
C THR A 433 -17.43 28.82 -30.13
N GLY A 434 -17.83 30.11 -30.25
CA GLY A 434 -18.72 30.95 -29.40
C GLY A 434 -18.46 31.06 -27.88
N GLY A 435 -18.68 32.17 -27.19
CA GLY A 435 -19.19 33.51 -27.51
C GLY A 435 -19.66 34.15 -26.18
N SER A 436 -19.45 35.47 -26.04
CA SER A 436 -20.11 36.40 -25.07
C SER A 436 -19.88 36.14 -23.56
N THR A 437 -19.45 37.08 -22.73
CA THR A 437 -20.09 38.37 -22.35
C THR A 437 -19.04 39.30 -21.71
N GLY A 438 -18.95 40.60 -22.06
CA GLY A 438 -19.61 41.71 -21.33
C GLY A 438 -19.09 41.83 -19.89
N GLY A 439 -18.22 42.76 -19.48
CA GLY A 439 -18.22 44.20 -19.69
C GLY A 439 -18.45 44.88 -18.33
N SER A 440 -17.49 45.65 -17.83
CA SER A 440 -17.71 46.86 -17.00
C SER A 440 -16.38 47.50 -16.59
N THR A 441 -16.08 48.60 -17.28
CA THR A 441 -15.16 49.66 -16.91
C THR A 441 -15.79 50.55 -15.82
N GLY A 442 -14.99 51.01 -14.87
CA GLY A 442 -15.39 52.08 -13.94
C GLY A 442 -14.22 52.52 -13.07
N GLY A 443 -13.46 53.50 -13.54
CA GLY A 443 -12.43 54.17 -12.74
C GLY A 443 -13.02 55.21 -11.79
N SER A 444 -12.28 55.53 -10.74
CA SER A 444 -12.27 56.86 -10.13
C SER A 444 -10.99 57.10 -9.34
N THR A 445 -10.38 58.23 -9.67
CA THR A 445 -9.18 58.84 -9.12
C THR A 445 -9.48 59.74 -7.93
N GLY A 446 -8.53 59.86 -7.01
CA GLY A 446 -8.42 60.89 -5.97
C GLY A 446 -7.72 60.29 -4.75
N GLY A 447 -6.69 60.84 -4.13
CA GLY A 447 -6.17 62.20 -4.07
C GLY A 447 -5.56 62.34 -2.68
N SER A 448 -4.27 62.67 -2.63
CA SER A 448 -3.37 62.69 -1.47
C SER A 448 -3.82 63.56 -0.29
N THR A 449 -3.57 63.12 0.96
CA THR A 449 -3.03 63.96 2.05
C THR A 449 -2.38 63.09 3.13
N GLY A 450 -1.12 63.41 3.44
CA GLY A 450 -0.33 62.74 4.47
C GLY A 450 -0.79 63.07 5.89
N GLY A 451 -0.59 62.09 6.77
CA GLY A 451 -0.75 62.21 8.22
C GLY A 451 0.21 61.25 8.89
N SER A 452 1.37 61.76 9.28
CA SER A 452 2.38 61.05 10.06
C SER A 452 1.85 60.77 11.46
N THR A 453 1.43 59.55 11.73
CA THR A 453 1.35 59.01 13.09
C THR A 453 1.79 57.56 13.09
N LYS A 454 2.99 57.34 13.64
CA LYS A 454 3.57 56.06 14.03
C LYS A 454 2.64 55.31 15.01
N PRO A 455 2.20 54.08 14.71
CA PRO A 455 1.79 53.10 15.72
C PRO A 455 2.95 52.13 16.02
N PRO A 456 2.86 51.35 17.11
CA PRO A 456 4.01 50.69 17.73
C PRO A 456 4.49 49.47 16.94
N ALA A 457 5.77 49.16 17.09
CA ALA A 457 6.37 47.92 16.60
C ALA A 457 5.71 46.73 17.32
N GLY A 458 4.85 46.02 16.60
CA GLY A 458 4.31 44.70 16.96
C GLY A 458 4.57 43.73 15.81
N ASN A 459 4.80 42.46 16.16
CA ASN A 459 5.20 41.32 15.31
C ASN A 459 4.29 41.03 14.08
N GLU A 460 4.19 41.90 13.07
CA GLU A 460 3.45 41.58 11.83
C GLU A 460 4.25 40.71 10.84
N ALA A 461 5.55 40.51 11.06
CA ALA A 461 6.41 39.76 10.15
C ALA A 461 6.26 38.22 10.27
N THR A 462 5.78 37.71 11.41
CA THR A 462 5.58 36.26 11.63
C THR A 462 4.26 35.77 11.03
N ASP A 463 3.15 36.49 11.23
CA ASP A 463 1.83 36.09 10.72
C ASP A 463 1.77 36.05 9.19
N SER A 464 2.46 36.98 8.51
CA SER A 464 2.54 36.98 7.04
C SER A 464 3.37 35.82 6.48
N ALA A 465 4.40 35.36 7.20
CA ALA A 465 5.26 34.28 6.76
C ALA A 465 4.60 32.91 6.99
N ASP A 466 3.90 32.73 8.10
CA ASP A 466 3.18 31.50 8.42
C ASP A 466 1.89 31.37 7.59
N SER A 467 1.17 32.48 7.35
CA SER A 467 0.09 32.52 6.35
C SER A 467 0.58 32.11 4.96
N SER A 468 1.78 32.56 4.55
CA SER A 468 2.39 32.15 3.28
C SER A 468 2.76 30.67 3.24
N LYS A 469 3.17 30.05 4.36
CA LYS A 469 3.48 28.60 4.42
C LYS A 469 2.22 27.75 4.43
N VAL A 470 1.18 28.18 5.14
CA VAL A 470 -0.14 27.53 5.13
C VAL A 470 -0.70 27.48 3.71
N GLU A 471 -0.67 28.60 2.98
CA GLU A 471 -1.19 28.63 1.61
C GLU A 471 -0.32 27.81 0.64
N GLN A 472 1.01 27.75 0.83
CA GLN A 472 1.88 26.82 0.09
C GLN A 472 1.57 25.35 0.38
N PHE A 473 1.35 25.00 1.65
CA PHE A 473 1.00 23.65 2.07
C PHE A 473 -0.32 23.19 1.45
N ILE A 474 -1.33 24.07 1.46
CA ILE A 474 -2.62 23.82 0.82
C ILE A 474 -2.48 23.73 -0.71
N ALA A 475 -1.63 24.56 -1.34
CA ALA A 475 -1.38 24.49 -2.77
C ALA A 475 -0.72 23.15 -3.18
N VAL A 476 0.28 22.69 -2.41
CA VAL A 476 0.90 21.37 -2.59
C VAL A 476 -0.14 20.26 -2.46
N ALA A 477 -0.97 20.30 -1.41
CA ALA A 477 -2.04 19.33 -1.19
C ALA A 477 -3.03 19.29 -2.38
N LYS A 478 -3.45 20.46 -2.87
CA LYS A 478 -4.35 20.57 -4.04
C LYS A 478 -3.72 20.05 -5.32
N SER A 479 -2.40 20.13 -5.48
CA SER A 479 -1.70 19.62 -6.68
C SER A 479 -1.82 18.11 -6.88
N LYS A 480 -2.24 17.37 -5.84
CA LYS A 480 -2.38 15.92 -5.83
C LYS A 480 -3.82 15.43 -5.89
N LEU A 481 -4.80 16.32 -6.07
CA LEU A 481 -6.20 15.92 -6.24
C LEU A 481 -6.34 14.93 -7.41
N GLY A 482 -7.04 13.82 -7.16
CA GLY A 482 -7.23 12.74 -8.12
C GLY A 482 -6.13 11.67 -8.15
N CYS A 483 -4.99 11.86 -7.47
CA CYS A 483 -3.99 10.80 -7.31
C CYS A 483 -4.63 9.56 -6.66
N LYS A 484 -4.29 8.37 -7.15
CA LYS A 484 -4.91 7.12 -6.69
C LYS A 484 -4.56 6.84 -5.23
N TYR A 485 -5.53 6.30 -4.50
CA TYR A 485 -5.30 5.77 -3.17
C TYR A 485 -4.67 4.39 -3.23
N VAL A 486 -3.60 4.18 -2.46
CA VAL A 486 -2.94 2.88 -2.27
C VAL A 486 -2.45 2.82 -0.82
N LEU A 487 -2.86 1.79 -0.07
CA LEU A 487 -2.50 1.61 1.33
C LEU A 487 -0.96 1.57 1.49
N GLY A 488 -0.42 2.28 2.48
CA GLY A 488 1.02 2.37 2.73
C GLY A 488 1.79 3.33 1.81
N ALA A 489 1.17 3.82 0.72
CA ALA A 489 1.83 4.66 -0.27
C ALA A 489 2.04 6.09 0.21
N LYS A 490 3.18 6.70 -0.17
CA LYS A 490 3.64 7.99 0.37
C LYS A 490 3.96 9.03 -0.72
N GLY A 491 3.42 8.83 -1.92
CA GLY A 491 3.64 9.71 -3.07
C GLY A 491 4.84 9.34 -3.96
N PRO A 492 5.13 10.17 -4.97
CA PRO A 492 4.44 11.43 -5.27
C PRO A 492 3.11 11.27 -6.02
N ASP A 493 2.81 10.09 -6.58
CA ASP A 493 1.66 9.95 -7.51
C ASP A 493 0.54 9.02 -7.00
N THR A 494 0.80 8.31 -5.90
CA THR A 494 -0.15 7.42 -5.20
C THR A 494 0.03 7.56 -3.68
N PHE A 495 -1.06 7.55 -2.93
CA PHE A 495 -1.04 7.88 -1.49
C PHE A 495 -1.99 7.04 -0.65
N ASP A 496 -1.63 6.73 0.60
CA ASP A 496 -2.61 6.54 1.67
C ASP A 496 -2.87 7.85 2.42
N CYS A 497 -3.76 7.84 3.41
CA CYS A 497 -4.13 9.05 4.15
C CYS A 497 -2.92 9.72 4.84
N SER A 498 -2.14 8.95 5.58
CA SER A 498 -0.94 9.41 6.30
C SER A 498 0.22 9.80 5.39
N GLY A 499 0.40 9.07 4.30
CA GLY A 499 1.43 9.26 3.29
C GLY A 499 1.19 10.52 2.48
N PHE A 500 -0.08 10.86 2.22
CA PHE A 500 -0.46 12.14 1.64
C PHE A 500 -0.07 13.31 2.55
N VAL A 501 -0.43 13.26 3.83
CA VAL A 501 -0.07 14.30 4.81
C VAL A 501 1.45 14.42 4.95
N TYR A 502 2.14 13.28 5.12
CA TYR A 502 3.60 13.22 5.22
C TYR A 502 4.28 13.86 4.01
N TRP A 503 3.86 13.49 2.79
CA TRP A 503 4.45 14.03 1.57
C TRP A 503 4.25 15.55 1.49
N CYS A 504 3.02 16.03 1.70
CA CYS A 504 2.69 17.46 1.61
C CYS A 504 3.51 18.29 2.60
N LEU A 505 3.65 17.83 3.86
CA LEU A 505 4.42 18.53 4.90
C LEU A 505 5.90 18.62 4.55
N ASN A 506 6.47 17.55 3.97
CA ASN A 506 7.88 17.54 3.59
C ASN A 506 8.16 18.42 2.37
N GLN A 507 7.23 18.54 1.42
CA GLN A 507 7.38 19.46 0.29
C GLN A 507 7.48 20.94 0.71
N VAL A 508 6.82 21.32 1.81
CA VAL A 508 6.87 22.69 2.37
C VAL A 508 7.90 22.85 3.48
N GLY A 509 8.79 21.87 3.65
CA GLY A 509 9.95 21.99 4.54
C GLY A 509 9.68 21.81 6.04
N VAL A 510 8.50 21.27 6.44
CA VAL A 510 8.18 20.99 7.85
C VAL A 510 9.03 19.86 8.44
N LYS A 511 9.67 19.03 7.59
CA LYS A 511 10.52 17.89 7.99
C LYS A 511 9.81 16.96 8.99
N GLN A 512 8.62 16.50 8.59
CA GLN A 512 7.83 15.56 9.39
C GLN A 512 8.24 14.12 9.04
N SER A 513 8.63 13.34 10.04
CA SER A 513 8.78 11.88 9.88
C SER A 513 7.42 11.23 9.57
N TYR A 514 7.43 10.06 8.94
CA TYR A 514 6.18 9.42 8.56
C TYR A 514 5.42 8.90 9.79
N MET A 515 4.24 9.46 10.07
CA MET A 515 3.33 8.95 11.08
C MET A 515 2.11 8.33 10.40
N THR A 516 1.74 7.10 10.81
CA THR A 516 0.44 6.50 10.46
C THR A 516 -0.71 7.33 11.01
N SER A 517 -1.94 7.04 10.57
CA SER A 517 -3.14 7.66 11.16
C SER A 517 -3.22 7.49 12.68
N ALA A 518 -2.81 6.32 13.19
CA ALA A 518 -2.66 6.07 14.63
C ALA A 518 -1.55 6.91 15.29
N GLY A 519 -0.40 7.07 14.61
CA GLY A 519 0.67 7.96 15.07
C GLY A 519 0.19 9.41 15.21
N TRP A 520 -0.55 9.92 14.23
CA TRP A 520 -1.20 11.24 14.31
C TRP A 520 -2.23 11.32 15.43
N LYS A 521 -2.99 10.25 15.68
CA LYS A 521 -3.92 10.16 16.82
C LYS A 521 -3.19 10.26 18.17
N ALA A 522 -2.02 9.65 18.29
CA ALA A 522 -1.24 9.62 19.53
C ALA A 522 -0.30 10.83 19.72
N THR A 523 0.13 11.49 18.64
CA THR A 523 1.23 12.48 18.69
C THR A 523 0.92 13.68 19.59
N THR A 524 1.93 14.15 20.30
CA THR A 524 1.91 15.39 21.09
C THR A 524 2.92 16.42 20.55
N LYS A 525 3.50 16.15 19.37
CA LYS A 525 4.55 16.97 18.75
C LYS A 525 4.08 18.40 18.43
N TYR A 526 2.80 18.56 18.12
CA TYR A 526 2.19 19.82 17.68
C TYR A 526 1.17 20.31 18.71
N PRO A 527 0.91 21.63 18.80
CA PRO A 527 -0.23 22.14 19.55
C PRO A 527 -1.53 21.47 19.11
N ILE A 528 -2.34 21.08 20.09
CA ILE A 528 -3.53 20.24 19.87
C ILE A 528 -4.78 21.12 19.83
N VAL A 529 -5.57 20.94 18.76
CA VAL A 529 -6.90 21.54 18.58
C VAL A 529 -7.94 20.50 18.96
N THR A 530 -8.69 20.73 20.04
CA THR A 530 -9.59 19.72 20.62
C THR A 530 -11.03 19.79 20.10
N SER A 531 -11.35 20.81 19.29
CA SER A 531 -12.68 21.04 18.74
C SER A 531 -12.60 21.34 17.24
N MET A 532 -13.51 20.75 16.46
CA MET A 532 -13.59 21.02 15.02
C MET A 532 -13.89 22.50 14.71
N GLY A 533 -14.54 23.22 15.63
CA GLY A 533 -14.84 24.64 15.46
C GLY A 533 -13.62 25.56 15.55
N ASP A 534 -12.53 25.07 16.15
CA ASP A 534 -11.29 25.81 16.36
C ASP A 534 -10.21 25.44 15.32
N LEU A 535 -10.59 24.63 14.31
CA LEU A 535 -9.68 24.26 13.22
C LEU A 535 -9.34 25.48 12.36
N GLU A 536 -8.06 25.62 12.06
CA GLU A 536 -7.51 26.64 11.17
C GLU A 536 -6.85 26.00 9.95
N LYS A 537 -6.85 26.74 8.84
CA LYS A 537 -6.24 26.29 7.59
C LYS A 537 -4.81 25.77 7.84
N GLY A 538 -4.50 24.60 7.30
CA GLY A 538 -3.21 23.95 7.48
C GLY A 538 -3.12 23.03 8.70
N ASP A 539 -4.14 22.98 9.56
CA ASP A 539 -4.22 21.96 10.60
C ASP A 539 -4.29 20.56 9.98
N VAL A 540 -3.53 19.62 10.53
CA VAL A 540 -3.69 18.19 10.24
C VAL A 540 -4.77 17.65 11.15
N ILE A 541 -5.84 17.12 10.56
CA ILE A 541 -6.97 16.55 11.29
C ILE A 541 -6.74 15.05 11.48
N SER A 542 -6.94 14.57 12.70
CA SER A 542 -6.92 13.14 13.04
C SER A 542 -8.31 12.68 13.43
N TYR A 543 -8.74 11.59 12.80
CA TYR A 543 -9.96 10.85 13.07
C TYR A 543 -9.63 9.46 13.63
N GLU A 544 -10.66 8.70 13.98
CA GLU A 544 -10.53 7.28 14.32
C GLU A 544 -10.11 6.46 13.09
N GLY A 545 -8.80 6.41 12.83
CA GLY A 545 -8.19 5.62 11.76
C GLY A 545 -7.88 6.39 10.46
N HIS A 546 -8.19 7.68 10.37
CA HIS A 546 -7.94 8.52 9.18
C HIS A 546 -7.22 9.83 9.52
N VAL A 547 -6.55 10.43 8.52
CA VAL A 547 -5.99 11.77 8.63
C VAL A 547 -6.20 12.60 7.35
N GLY A 548 -6.32 13.91 7.51
CA GLY A 548 -6.50 14.85 6.40
C GLY A 548 -5.96 16.23 6.72
N ILE A 549 -5.97 17.12 5.73
CA ILE A 549 -5.47 18.50 5.85
C ILE A 549 -6.65 19.46 5.80
N TYR A 550 -6.89 20.23 6.87
CA TYR A 550 -7.96 21.22 6.89
C TYR A 550 -7.61 22.40 5.97
N ILE A 551 -8.52 22.75 5.06
CA ILE A 551 -8.32 23.81 4.07
C ILE A 551 -9.25 25.02 4.30
N GLY A 552 -9.91 25.06 5.45
CA GLY A 552 -10.90 26.08 5.78
C GLY A 552 -12.27 25.77 5.21
N ASN A 553 -13.25 26.64 5.48
CA ASN A 553 -14.63 26.52 4.98
C ASN A 553 -15.26 25.14 5.22
N ASN A 554 -14.98 24.50 6.36
CA ASN A 554 -15.48 23.17 6.70
C ASN A 554 -15.02 22.07 5.72
N GLN A 555 -13.87 22.25 5.07
CA GLN A 555 -13.34 21.30 4.09
C GLN A 555 -11.97 20.76 4.49
N MET A 556 -11.71 19.52 4.11
CA MET A 556 -10.37 18.92 4.16
C MET A 556 -9.97 18.34 2.80
N ILE A 557 -8.65 18.18 2.61
CA ILE A 557 -8.09 17.33 1.56
C ILE A 557 -7.54 16.07 2.21
N ASP A 558 -7.94 14.91 1.70
CA ASP A 558 -7.54 13.60 2.18
C ASP A 558 -7.32 12.62 1.01
N ALA A 559 -6.47 11.61 1.22
CA ALA A 559 -6.41 10.44 0.35
C ALA A 559 -7.42 9.41 0.87
N SER A 560 -8.53 9.26 0.14
CA SER A 560 -9.68 8.49 0.57
C SER A 560 -9.61 7.03 0.10
N SER A 561 -9.78 6.10 1.04
CA SER A 561 -9.88 4.68 0.75
C SER A 561 -11.23 4.36 0.09
N SER A 562 -12.31 5.02 0.50
CA SER A 562 -13.67 4.78 -0.01
C SER A 562 -13.92 5.35 -1.41
N GLU A 563 -13.26 6.45 -1.76
CA GLU A 563 -13.33 7.07 -3.10
C GLU A 563 -12.13 6.71 -4.00
N GLY A 564 -11.13 6.01 -3.43
CA GLY A 564 -9.96 5.52 -4.14
C GLY A 564 -9.02 6.60 -4.66
N LYS A 565 -9.08 7.82 -4.12
CA LYS A 565 -8.31 8.97 -4.63
C LYS A 565 -8.13 10.08 -3.59
N VAL A 566 -7.18 10.97 -3.85
CA VAL A 566 -7.09 12.26 -3.16
C VAL A 566 -8.27 13.16 -3.56
N ARG A 567 -9.02 13.65 -2.58
CA ARG A 567 -10.25 14.43 -2.80
C ARG A 567 -10.34 15.63 -1.85
N ILE A 568 -11.31 16.50 -2.12
CA ILE A 568 -11.81 17.48 -1.14
C ILE A 568 -13.15 16.94 -0.61
N THR A 569 -13.31 16.89 0.72
CA THR A 569 -14.60 16.56 1.36
C THR A 569 -15.00 17.62 2.38
N ASN A 570 -16.30 17.71 2.67
CA ASN A 570 -16.86 18.58 3.69
C ASN A 570 -16.98 17.81 5.01
N ILE A 571 -16.31 18.28 6.05
CA ILE A 571 -16.21 17.58 7.34
C ILE A 571 -17.51 17.65 8.17
N TYR A 572 -18.55 18.29 7.66
CA TYR A 572 -19.89 18.38 8.26
C TYR A 572 -21.02 17.92 7.33
N SER A 573 -20.77 17.60 6.05
CA SER A 573 -21.84 17.18 5.13
C SER A 573 -22.47 15.86 5.52
N VAL A 574 -21.71 15.02 6.23
CA VAL A 574 -22.17 13.80 6.88
C VAL A 574 -21.75 13.82 8.35
N SER A 575 -22.53 13.18 9.21
CA SER A 575 -22.21 13.10 10.64
C SER A 575 -20.97 12.24 10.95
N TYR A 576 -20.46 11.48 9.97
CA TYR A 576 -19.31 10.58 10.12
C TYR A 576 -18.08 11.30 10.68
N TRP A 577 -17.56 12.30 9.98
CA TRP A 577 -16.34 13.02 10.40
C TRP A 577 -16.50 13.66 11.78
N LYS A 578 -17.67 14.24 12.05
CA LYS A 578 -17.98 14.80 13.37
C LYS A 578 -17.97 13.75 14.48
N LYS A 579 -18.48 12.54 14.20
CA LYS A 579 -18.55 11.43 15.16
C LYS A 579 -17.17 10.82 15.43
N HIS A 580 -16.31 10.78 14.41
CA HIS A 580 -15.00 10.14 14.49
C HIS A 580 -13.84 11.12 14.69
N PHE A 581 -14.11 12.42 14.86
CA PHE A 581 -13.08 13.43 15.13
C PHE A 581 -12.37 13.15 16.46
N ILE A 582 -11.04 13.13 16.43
CA ILE A 582 -10.22 12.99 17.64
C ILE A 582 -9.61 14.33 18.02
N LYS A 583 -8.86 14.95 17.10
CA LYS A 583 -8.14 16.21 17.32
C LYS A 583 -7.61 16.79 16.01
N GLY A 584 -7.29 18.09 16.01
CA GLY A 584 -6.41 18.74 15.05
C GLY A 584 -5.00 18.94 15.62
N CYS A 585 -4.00 19.03 14.73
CA CYS A 585 -2.63 19.38 15.05
C CYS A 585 -2.26 20.68 14.30
N ARG A 586 -1.95 21.75 15.06
CA ARG A 586 -1.52 23.04 14.52
C ARG A 586 -0.08 22.96 14.07
N ILE A 587 0.15 22.96 12.75
CA ILE A 587 1.49 22.77 12.18
C ILE A 587 2.28 24.09 12.10
N PHE A 588 1.59 25.19 11.77
CA PHE A 588 2.15 26.51 11.55
C PHE A 588 1.68 27.49 12.62
#